data_AF-Q8L7Y5-F1
#
_entry.id   AF-Q8L7Y5-F1
#
_cell.length_a   1.000
_cell.length_b   1.000
_cell.length_c   1.000
_cell.angle_alpha   90.00
_cell.angle_beta   90.00
_cell.angle_gamma   90.00
#
_symmetry.space_group_name_H-M   'P 1'
#
loop_
_entity.id
_entity.type
_entity.pdbx_description
1 polymer ?
#
loop_
_entity_poly.entity_id
_entity_poly.type
_entity_poly.pdbx_seq_one_letter_code
_entity_poly.pdbx_strand_id
1 'polypeptide(L)'
;FMLDHHDAYLPFLDRINALDGRKAYATRTIFFLTPLGTLKPIAIELSLPLSGPTSRSKRVITPAVDATTNWMWQLAKAHACSNDAGVHQLVNHWLRTRACLEPFILAAHRHMSAMHPIFKLLDPHMRYTLEINALARQSLLNADGVIESCFTPGRYAMEISATAYKSYWRFDMENLPADLIRRGMAVPDPTEPHGLKLLIEDYPYATDGLLIWSAIDNWVRTYVNHFYPNSSLICNDRELQAW
;
A
#
# COMPACT_ATOMS: atom_id res chain seq x y z
N PHE A 1 -11.19 -12.83 -6.69
CA PHE A 1 -10.27 -11.77 -6.24
C PHE A 1 -10.97 -10.43 -6.30
N MET A 2 -10.52 -9.45 -5.52
CA MET A 2 -11.17 -8.15 -5.43
C MET A 2 -10.14 -7.05 -5.23
N LEU A 3 -10.34 -5.92 -5.90
CA LEU A 3 -9.72 -4.64 -5.56
C LEU A 3 -10.78 -3.79 -4.89
N ASP A 4 -10.63 -3.55 -3.59
CA ASP A 4 -11.63 -2.86 -2.78
C ASP A 4 -11.12 -1.51 -2.28
N HIS A 5 -11.56 -0.45 -2.94
CA HIS A 5 -11.29 0.94 -2.56
C HIS A 5 -12.53 1.59 -1.94
N HIS A 6 -13.58 0.82 -1.66
CA HIS A 6 -14.86 1.35 -1.21
C HIS A 6 -14.70 2.10 0.10
N ASP A 7 -14.19 1.42 1.14
CA ASP A 7 -14.08 1.99 2.48
C ASP A 7 -12.98 3.07 2.57
N ALA A 8 -11.99 3.03 1.67
CA ALA A 8 -10.96 4.05 1.58
C ALA A 8 -11.50 5.40 1.06
N TYR A 9 -12.47 5.37 0.14
CA TYR A 9 -13.02 6.59 -0.49
C TYR A 9 -14.35 7.04 0.08
N LEU A 10 -15.25 6.12 0.46
CA LEU A 10 -16.63 6.43 0.83
C LEU A 10 -16.73 7.56 1.88
N PRO A 11 -15.90 7.59 2.95
CA PRO A 11 -15.96 8.66 3.96
C PRO A 11 -15.61 10.07 3.44
N PHE A 12 -15.02 10.17 2.25
CA PHE A 12 -14.51 11.42 1.67
C PHE A 12 -15.34 11.91 0.48
N LEU A 13 -16.23 11.08 -0.07
CA LEU A 13 -16.87 11.33 -1.36
C LEU A 13 -17.72 12.61 -1.39
N ASP A 14 -18.52 12.89 -0.36
CA ASP A 14 -19.34 14.11 -0.35
C ASP A 14 -18.45 15.36 -0.44
N ARG A 15 -17.33 15.35 0.28
CA ARG A 15 -16.35 16.45 0.31
C ARG A 15 -15.56 16.55 -0.99
N ILE A 16 -15.13 15.44 -1.58
CA ILE A 16 -14.44 15.39 -2.87
C ILE A 16 -15.37 15.86 -3.99
N ASN A 17 -16.61 15.38 -4.01
CA ASN A 17 -17.59 15.68 -5.05
C ASN A 17 -18.14 17.11 -4.96
N ALA A 18 -18.00 17.78 -3.81
CA ALA A 18 -18.28 19.20 -3.65
C ALA A 18 -17.19 20.13 -4.23
N LEU A 19 -16.00 19.60 -4.56
CA LEU A 19 -14.96 20.38 -5.22
C LEU A 19 -15.32 20.62 -6.70
N ASP A 20 -15.01 21.82 -7.19
CA ASP A 20 -15.23 22.15 -8.60
C ASP A 20 -14.38 21.28 -9.52
N GLY A 21 -14.95 20.89 -10.67
CA GLY A 21 -14.29 20.02 -11.65
C GLY A 21 -14.04 18.57 -11.21
N ARG A 22 -14.46 18.14 -10.01
CA ARG A 22 -14.14 16.80 -9.47
C ARG A 22 -15.40 15.97 -9.19
N LYS A 23 -15.37 14.70 -9.62
CA LYS A 23 -16.40 13.70 -9.31
C LYS A 23 -15.76 12.31 -9.19
N ALA A 24 -16.11 11.61 -8.12
CA ALA A 24 -15.58 10.30 -7.77
C ALA A 24 -16.70 9.38 -7.26
N TYR A 25 -16.41 8.09 -7.38
CA TYR A 25 -17.14 7.00 -6.73
C TYR A 25 -16.16 6.26 -5.82
N ALA A 26 -16.71 5.60 -4.80
CA ALA A 26 -16.03 4.57 -4.04
C ALA A 26 -16.20 3.27 -4.84
N THR A 27 -15.07 2.68 -5.25
CA THR A 27 -15.10 1.57 -6.21
C THR A 27 -14.71 0.23 -5.59
N ARG A 28 -15.36 -0.83 -6.06
CA ARG A 28 -14.99 -2.21 -5.79
C ARG A 28 -14.99 -2.97 -7.10
N THR A 29 -13.86 -3.59 -7.44
CA THR A 29 -13.70 -4.34 -8.69
C THR A 29 -13.52 -5.82 -8.41
N ILE A 30 -14.37 -6.65 -9.01
CA ILE A 30 -14.35 -8.10 -8.84
C ILE A 30 -13.61 -8.73 -10.02
N PHE A 31 -12.67 -9.61 -9.70
CA PHE A 31 -11.87 -10.36 -10.66
C PHE A 31 -12.07 -11.87 -10.48
N PHE A 32 -12.18 -12.55 -11.61
CA PHE A 32 -12.19 -14.01 -11.70
C PHE A 32 -10.82 -14.49 -12.20
N LEU A 33 -10.21 -15.47 -11.51
CA LEU A 33 -9.01 -16.14 -11.99
C LEU A 33 -9.43 -17.22 -12.98
N THR A 34 -9.03 -17.07 -14.23
CA THR A 34 -9.38 -18.01 -15.29
C THR A 34 -8.56 -19.30 -15.21
N PRO A 35 -9.00 -20.40 -15.83
CA PRO A 35 -8.18 -21.61 -15.97
C PRO A 35 -6.85 -21.40 -16.71
N LEU A 36 -6.70 -20.27 -17.43
CA LEU A 36 -5.45 -19.87 -18.09
C LEU A 36 -4.49 -19.11 -17.16
N GLY A 37 -4.81 -18.99 -15.86
CA GLY A 37 -3.96 -18.28 -14.88
C GLY A 37 -4.08 -16.75 -14.89
N THR A 38 -4.95 -16.17 -15.73
CA THR A 38 -5.10 -14.70 -15.82
C THR A 38 -6.32 -14.18 -15.07
N LEU A 39 -6.21 -12.98 -14.49
CA LEU A 39 -7.34 -12.28 -13.85
C LEU A 39 -8.21 -11.55 -14.88
N LYS A 40 -9.51 -11.87 -14.89
CA LYS A 40 -10.52 -11.19 -15.70
C LYS A 40 -11.41 -10.32 -14.82
N PRO A 41 -11.52 -8.99 -15.06
CA PRO A 41 -12.50 -8.17 -14.37
C PRO A 41 -13.92 -8.55 -14.83
N ILE A 42 -14.81 -8.81 -13.87
CA ILE A 42 -16.18 -9.30 -14.15
C ILE A 42 -17.28 -8.37 -13.63
N ALA A 43 -16.98 -7.46 -12.70
CA ALA A 43 -17.90 -6.43 -12.23
C ALA A 43 -17.15 -5.28 -11.59
N ILE A 44 -17.69 -4.07 -11.70
CA ILE A 44 -17.25 -2.88 -10.96
C ILE A 44 -18.49 -2.28 -10.28
N GLU A 45 -18.44 -2.18 -8.95
CA GLU A 45 -19.40 -1.42 -8.16
C GLU A 45 -18.92 0.04 -8.06
N LEU A 46 -19.80 0.98 -8.39
CA LEU A 46 -19.64 2.41 -8.19
C LEU A 46 -20.60 2.84 -7.10
N SER A 47 -20.06 3.27 -5.96
CA SER A 47 -20.83 3.66 -4.78
C SER A 47 -20.67 5.16 -4.48
N LEU A 48 -21.78 5.77 -4.07
CA LEU A 48 -21.87 7.11 -3.50
C LEU A 48 -22.40 7.01 -2.06
N PRO A 49 -22.16 8.03 -1.21
CA PRO A 49 -22.80 8.10 0.10
C PRO A 49 -24.33 8.15 -0.04
N LEU A 50 -25.04 7.69 0.99
CA LEU A 50 -26.50 7.72 1.00
C LEU A 50 -26.98 9.17 1.14
N SER A 51 -27.60 9.70 0.09
CA SER A 51 -28.19 11.06 0.11
C SER A 51 -29.69 11.07 0.48
N GLY A 52 -30.24 9.95 0.96
CA GLY A 52 -31.65 9.79 1.33
C GLY A 52 -32.24 8.42 0.97
N PRO A 53 -33.46 8.09 1.42
CA PRO A 53 -34.07 6.77 1.30
C PRO A 53 -34.38 6.31 -0.14
N THR A 54 -34.41 7.23 -1.11
CA THR A 54 -34.73 6.95 -2.54
C THR A 54 -33.53 7.11 -3.48
N SER A 55 -32.36 7.50 -2.98
CA SER A 55 -31.16 7.68 -3.79
C SER A 55 -30.56 6.33 -4.18
N ARG A 56 -30.38 6.09 -5.50
CA ARG A 56 -29.64 4.92 -6.00
C ARG A 56 -28.14 5.16 -5.75
N SER A 57 -27.71 4.92 -4.52
CA SER A 57 -26.34 5.13 -4.05
C SER A 57 -25.33 4.14 -4.65
N LYS A 58 -25.79 3.05 -5.26
CA LYS A 58 -24.93 1.98 -5.79
C LYS A 58 -25.32 1.59 -7.20
N ARG A 59 -24.30 1.42 -8.06
CA ARG A 59 -24.46 0.92 -9.42
C ARG A 59 -23.38 -0.11 -9.71
N VAL A 60 -23.79 -1.28 -10.20
CA VAL A 60 -22.88 -2.31 -10.68
C VAL A 60 -22.83 -2.25 -12.20
N ILE A 61 -21.63 -2.19 -12.76
CA ILE A 61 -21.37 -2.25 -14.19
C ILE A 61 -20.61 -3.55 -14.48
N THR A 62 -21.02 -4.27 -15.50
CA THR A 62 -20.41 -5.52 -15.96
C THR A 62 -19.77 -5.33 -17.34
N PRO A 63 -18.88 -6.25 -17.79
CA PRO A 63 -18.35 -6.24 -19.14
C PRO A 63 -19.45 -6.10 -20.19
N ALA A 64 -19.12 -5.35 -21.25
CA ALA A 64 -20.06 -4.91 -22.25
C ALA A 64 -20.59 -6.03 -23.16
N VAL A 65 -21.83 -5.85 -23.62
CA VAL A 65 -22.49 -6.71 -24.62
C VAL A 65 -22.86 -5.95 -25.90
N ASP A 66 -22.76 -4.61 -25.87
CA ASP A 66 -23.04 -3.71 -26.97
C ASP A 66 -22.16 -2.43 -26.89
N ALA A 67 -22.32 -1.51 -27.85
CA ALA A 67 -21.54 -0.29 -27.92
C ALA A 67 -21.77 0.66 -26.73
N THR A 68 -23.01 0.82 -26.27
CA THR A 68 -23.35 1.73 -25.16
C THR A 68 -22.78 1.21 -23.84
N THR A 69 -22.95 -0.08 -23.58
CA THR A 69 -22.40 -0.76 -22.40
C THR A 69 -20.88 -0.81 -22.43
N ASN A 70 -20.25 -0.80 -23.61
CA ASN A 70 -18.79 -0.67 -23.72
C ASN A 70 -18.30 0.66 -23.15
N TRP A 71 -18.90 1.78 -23.54
CA TRP A 71 -18.50 3.08 -22.99
C TRP A 71 -18.76 3.19 -21.48
N MET A 72 -19.89 2.65 -20.99
CA MET A 72 -20.14 2.59 -19.54
C MET A 72 -19.09 1.74 -18.81
N TRP A 73 -18.67 0.62 -19.39
CA TRP A 73 -17.62 -0.23 -18.83
C TRP A 73 -16.25 0.47 -18.82
N GLN A 74 -15.88 1.17 -19.89
CA GLN A 74 -14.63 1.95 -19.93
C GLN A 74 -14.63 3.05 -18.86
N LEU A 75 -15.76 3.78 -18.68
CA LEU A 75 -15.89 4.80 -17.64
C LEU A 75 -15.83 4.22 -16.23
N ALA A 76 -16.46 3.06 -15.99
CA ALA A 76 -16.38 2.37 -14.70
C ALA A 76 -14.93 1.97 -14.37
N LYS A 77 -14.18 1.44 -15.35
CA LYS A 77 -12.74 1.16 -15.20
C LYS A 77 -11.94 2.44 -14.94
N ALA A 78 -12.25 3.55 -15.61
CA ALA A 78 -11.57 4.82 -15.38
C ALA A 78 -11.73 5.31 -13.93
N HIS A 79 -12.93 5.18 -13.35
CA HIS A 79 -13.15 5.49 -11.93
C HIS A 79 -12.39 4.53 -11.00
N ALA A 80 -12.40 3.23 -11.29
CA ALA A 80 -11.65 2.24 -10.49
C ALA A 80 -10.13 2.53 -10.54
N CYS A 81 -9.58 2.80 -11.72
CA CYS A 81 -8.17 3.18 -11.89
C CYS A 81 -7.84 4.52 -11.23
N SER A 82 -8.77 5.48 -11.22
CA SER A 82 -8.57 6.76 -10.52
C SER A 82 -8.50 6.57 -8.99
N ASN A 83 -9.36 5.73 -8.42
CA ASN A 83 -9.27 5.34 -7.01
C ASN A 83 -7.92 4.66 -6.72
N ASP A 84 -7.56 3.68 -7.56
CA ASP A 84 -6.33 2.90 -7.41
C ASP A 84 -5.08 3.78 -7.49
N ALA A 85 -5.02 4.72 -8.44
CA ALA A 85 -3.92 5.68 -8.54
C ALA A 85 -3.76 6.52 -7.27
N GLY A 86 -4.89 6.94 -6.66
CA GLY A 86 -4.87 7.67 -5.40
C GLY A 86 -4.39 6.81 -4.23
N VAL A 87 -4.90 5.58 -4.06
CA VAL A 87 -4.43 4.68 -3.00
C VAL A 87 -2.97 4.30 -3.21
N HIS A 88 -2.56 4.03 -4.45
CA HIS A 88 -1.17 3.78 -4.81
C HIS A 88 -0.27 4.92 -4.35
N GLN A 89 -0.56 6.16 -4.75
CA GLN A 89 0.33 7.27 -4.41
C GLN A 89 0.29 7.64 -2.93
N LEU A 90 -0.89 7.69 -2.32
CA LEU A 90 -1.06 8.21 -0.95
C LEU A 90 -0.78 7.17 0.13
N VAL A 91 -1.02 5.90 -0.16
CA VAL A 91 -0.95 4.81 0.82
C VAL A 91 0.22 3.88 0.49
N ASN A 92 0.22 3.22 -0.67
CA ASN A 92 1.24 2.21 -0.96
C ASN A 92 2.63 2.82 -1.17
N HIS A 93 2.71 3.98 -1.84
CA HIS A 93 3.96 4.68 -2.08
C HIS A 93 4.29 5.63 -0.91
N TRP A 94 3.56 6.74 -0.77
CA TRP A 94 3.90 7.75 0.25
C TRP A 94 3.90 7.19 1.67
N LEU A 95 2.77 6.69 2.15
CA LEU A 95 2.66 6.28 3.55
C LEU A 95 3.60 5.10 3.87
N ARG A 96 3.40 3.96 3.20
CA ARG A 96 4.05 2.69 3.56
C ARG A 96 5.55 2.67 3.33
N THR A 97 6.09 3.46 2.40
CA THR A 97 7.54 3.47 2.10
C THR A 97 8.26 4.74 2.54
N ARG A 98 7.62 5.91 2.49
CA ARG A 98 8.29 7.20 2.77
C ARG A 98 8.02 7.65 4.19
N ALA A 99 6.76 7.88 4.52
CA ALA A 99 6.37 8.45 5.80
C ALA A 99 6.67 7.49 6.96
N CYS A 100 6.39 6.19 6.79
CA CYS A 100 6.66 5.21 7.83
C CYS A 100 8.15 4.90 8.02
N LEU A 101 9.02 5.15 7.02
CA LEU A 101 10.46 4.90 7.13
C LEU A 101 11.20 6.01 7.87
N GLU A 102 10.77 7.27 7.70
CA GLU A 102 11.43 8.46 8.28
C GLU A 102 11.64 8.39 9.81
N PRO A 103 10.68 7.92 10.64
CA PRO A 103 10.90 7.74 12.07
C PRO A 103 12.04 6.76 12.42
N PHE A 104 12.16 5.64 11.70
CA PHE A 104 13.23 4.67 11.95
C PHE A 104 14.61 5.25 11.67
N ILE A 105 14.72 6.07 10.62
CA ILE A 105 15.95 6.77 10.25
C ILE A 105 16.34 7.78 11.34
N LEU A 106 15.39 8.62 11.76
CA LEU A 106 15.64 9.61 12.82
C LEU A 106 16.04 8.94 14.12
N ALA A 107 15.35 7.86 14.53
CA ALA A 107 15.70 7.11 15.72
C ALA A 107 17.11 6.50 15.61
N ALA A 108 17.44 5.88 14.47
CA ALA A 108 18.74 5.24 14.27
C ALA A 108 19.90 6.23 14.42
N HIS A 109 19.81 7.40 13.78
CA HIS A 109 20.84 8.45 13.91
C HIS A 109 20.91 9.09 15.29
N ARG A 110 19.84 9.03 16.09
CA ARG A 110 19.79 9.61 17.44
C ARG A 110 20.31 8.67 18.52
N HIS A 111 20.14 7.36 18.32
CA HIS A 111 20.33 6.37 19.38
C HIS A 111 21.45 5.37 19.11
N MET A 112 21.88 5.19 17.86
CA MET A 112 22.98 4.30 17.52
C MET A 112 24.20 5.08 17.00
N SER A 113 25.37 4.69 17.47
CA SER A 113 26.67 5.17 16.98
C SER A 113 26.85 4.80 15.49
N ALA A 114 27.58 5.62 14.75
CA ALA A 114 28.01 5.28 13.38
C ALA A 114 28.86 3.98 13.32
N MET A 115 29.38 3.54 14.47
CA MET A 115 30.11 2.27 14.60
C MET A 115 29.22 1.09 14.99
N HIS A 116 27.97 1.32 15.40
CA HIS A 116 27.04 0.27 15.82
C HIS A 116 26.74 -0.69 14.65
N PRO A 117 26.79 -2.02 14.85
CA PRO A 117 26.63 -2.97 13.75
C PRO A 117 25.26 -2.87 13.07
N ILE A 118 24.18 -2.69 13.83
CA ILE A 118 22.84 -2.51 13.24
C ILE A 118 22.73 -1.18 12.49
N PHE A 119 23.39 -0.12 12.95
CA PHE A 119 23.42 1.14 12.21
C PHE A 119 24.12 0.95 10.87
N LYS A 120 25.29 0.30 10.83
CA LYS A 120 26.02 -0.01 9.59
C LYS A 120 25.22 -0.88 8.62
N LEU A 121 24.43 -1.81 9.14
CA LEU A 121 23.54 -2.64 8.33
C LEU A 121 22.44 -1.80 7.67
N LEU A 122 21.84 -0.86 8.41
CA LEU A 122 20.66 -0.12 7.97
C LEU A 122 20.99 1.16 7.17
N ASP A 123 22.10 1.85 7.47
CA ASP A 123 22.48 3.15 6.92
C ASP A 123 22.40 3.22 5.37
N PRO A 124 22.89 2.23 4.60
CA PRO A 124 22.76 2.26 3.14
C PRO A 124 21.29 2.31 2.64
N HIS A 125 20.35 1.77 3.42
CA HIS A 125 18.92 1.75 3.11
C HIS A 125 18.18 3.05 3.51
N MET A 126 18.85 3.95 4.23
CA MET A 126 18.31 5.24 4.67
C MET A 126 18.61 6.38 3.68
N ARG A 127 19.52 6.13 2.73
CA ARG A 127 20.07 7.13 1.82
C ARG A 127 18.98 7.93 1.11
N TYR A 128 19.10 9.26 1.22
CA TYR A 128 18.23 10.28 0.61
C TYR A 128 16.76 10.30 1.05
N THR A 129 16.31 9.40 1.93
CA THR A 129 14.90 9.35 2.35
C THR A 129 14.46 10.64 3.06
N LEU A 130 15.28 11.19 3.97
CA LEU A 130 14.92 12.44 4.66
C LEU A 130 14.86 13.64 3.71
N GLU A 131 15.80 13.72 2.77
CA GLU A 131 15.86 14.81 1.78
C GLU A 131 14.66 14.77 0.84
N ILE A 132 14.36 13.60 0.25
CA ILE A 132 13.20 13.48 -0.65
C ILE A 132 11.88 13.69 0.08
N ASN A 133 11.76 13.27 1.34
CA ASN A 133 10.56 13.53 2.14
C ASN A 133 10.40 15.02 2.46
N ALA A 134 11.49 15.74 2.73
CA ALA A 134 11.45 17.19 2.91
C ALA A 134 10.99 17.92 1.64
N LEU A 135 11.54 17.54 0.47
CA LEU A 135 11.12 18.09 -0.84
C LEU A 135 9.65 17.74 -1.16
N ALA A 136 9.22 16.52 -0.80
CA ALA A 136 7.84 16.10 -0.97
C ALA A 136 6.89 16.96 -0.12
N ARG A 137 7.24 17.23 1.16
CA ARG A 137 6.45 18.16 2.00
C ARG A 137 6.41 19.58 1.45
N GLN A 138 7.46 20.02 0.75
CA GLN A 138 7.56 21.39 0.24
C GLN A 138 6.80 21.61 -1.08
N SER A 139 6.79 20.63 -1.99
CA SER A 139 6.31 20.81 -3.37
C SER A 139 5.32 19.77 -3.88
N LEU A 140 5.30 18.58 -3.26
CA LEU A 140 4.44 17.48 -3.70
C LEU A 140 3.14 17.42 -2.89
N LEU A 141 3.24 17.50 -1.57
CA LEU A 141 2.16 17.23 -0.60
C LEU A 141 1.65 18.48 0.12
N ASN A 142 2.29 19.63 -0.08
CA ASN A 142 1.82 20.89 0.45
C ASN A 142 0.44 21.25 -0.12
N ALA A 143 -0.26 22.14 0.59
CA ALA A 143 -1.48 22.75 0.08
C ALA A 143 -1.24 23.35 -1.32
N ASP A 144 -2.15 23.09 -2.25
CA ASP A 144 -2.05 23.45 -3.67
C ASP A 144 -0.83 22.84 -4.41
N GLY A 145 -0.14 21.88 -3.79
CA GLY A 145 0.96 21.14 -4.39
C GLY A 145 0.51 20.17 -5.49
N VAL A 146 1.47 19.42 -6.01
CA VAL A 146 1.24 18.52 -7.16
C VAL A 146 0.17 17.46 -6.85
N ILE A 147 0.19 16.84 -5.66
CA ILE A 147 -0.80 15.81 -5.30
C ILE A 147 -2.21 16.39 -5.23
N GLU A 148 -2.41 17.52 -4.55
CA GLU A 148 -3.73 18.13 -4.44
C GLU A 148 -4.24 18.59 -5.82
N SER A 149 -3.36 19.09 -6.67
CA SER A 149 -3.72 19.57 -8.01
C SER A 149 -4.06 18.44 -8.98
N CYS A 150 -3.34 17.32 -8.94
CA CYS A 150 -3.40 16.28 -9.98
C CYS A 150 -4.20 15.02 -9.59
N PHE A 151 -4.44 14.75 -8.30
CA PHE A 151 -5.14 13.53 -7.87
C PHE A 151 -6.54 13.83 -7.37
N THR A 152 -7.50 12.98 -7.71
CA THR A 152 -8.94 13.14 -7.43
C THR A 152 -9.28 13.59 -6.00
N PRO A 153 -8.66 13.08 -4.92
CA PRO A 153 -8.95 13.52 -3.56
C PRO A 153 -8.71 15.03 -3.28
N GLY A 154 -7.85 15.68 -4.05
CA GLY A 154 -7.52 17.09 -3.85
C GLY A 154 -6.97 17.36 -2.46
N ARG A 155 -7.43 18.44 -1.82
CA ARG A 155 -7.05 18.82 -0.45
C ARG A 155 -7.35 17.79 0.65
N TYR A 156 -8.09 16.72 0.35
CA TYR A 156 -8.35 15.62 1.29
C TYR A 156 -7.36 14.46 1.15
N ALA A 157 -6.39 14.54 0.22
CA ALA A 157 -5.43 13.49 -0.06
C ALA A 157 -4.66 13.02 1.19
N MET A 158 -4.13 13.96 1.98
CA MET A 158 -3.37 13.61 3.18
C MET A 158 -4.26 13.05 4.31
N GLU A 159 -5.55 13.41 4.36
CA GLU A 159 -6.50 12.85 5.32
C GLU A 159 -6.82 11.37 5.01
N ILE A 160 -6.89 11.00 3.72
CA ILE A 160 -6.99 9.60 3.29
C ILE A 160 -5.76 8.81 3.75
N SER A 161 -4.56 9.36 3.54
CA SER A 161 -3.31 8.72 3.97
C SER A 161 -3.26 8.52 5.49
N ALA A 162 -3.63 9.54 6.27
CA ALA A 162 -3.69 9.45 7.73
C ALA A 162 -4.74 8.42 8.22
N THR A 163 -5.89 8.36 7.56
CA THR A 163 -6.93 7.36 7.86
C THR A 163 -6.44 5.95 7.55
N ALA A 164 -5.73 5.75 6.44
CA ALA A 164 -5.14 4.47 6.08
C ALA A 164 -4.06 4.03 7.10
N TYR A 165 -3.25 4.97 7.58
CA TYR A 165 -2.29 4.72 8.66
C TYR A 165 -2.99 4.19 9.92
N LYS A 166 -4.04 4.87 10.37
CA LYS A 166 -4.80 4.47 11.56
C LYS A 166 -5.46 3.10 11.42
N SER A 167 -6.02 2.79 10.25
CA SER A 167 -6.89 1.63 10.07
C SER A 167 -6.17 0.37 9.59
N TYR A 168 -5.09 0.50 8.84
CA TYR A 168 -4.50 -0.63 8.10
C TYR A 168 -2.99 -0.82 8.30
N TRP A 169 -2.24 0.23 8.68
CA TRP A 169 -0.79 0.11 8.79
C TRP A 169 -0.38 -0.68 10.04
N ARG A 170 0.45 -1.70 9.83
CA ARG A 170 0.90 -2.63 10.86
C ARG A 170 2.30 -3.09 10.52
N PHE A 171 3.30 -2.61 11.26
CA PHE A 171 4.71 -2.90 11.01
C PHE A 171 4.99 -4.42 10.94
N ASP A 172 4.42 -5.20 11.84
CA ASP A 172 4.53 -6.67 11.89
C ASP A 172 3.96 -7.38 10.65
N MET A 173 3.17 -6.67 9.84
CA MET A 173 2.50 -7.17 8.65
C MET A 173 2.93 -6.43 7.37
N GLU A 174 3.98 -5.62 7.41
CA GLU A 174 4.59 -5.00 6.22
C GLU A 174 5.60 -5.93 5.52
N ASN A 175 5.96 -7.07 6.14
CA ASN A 175 6.75 -8.09 5.45
C ASN A 175 5.94 -8.77 4.35
N LEU A 176 6.59 -9.12 3.25
CA LEU A 176 5.92 -9.63 2.05
C LEU A 176 5.11 -10.92 2.30
N PRO A 177 5.64 -11.94 3.01
CA PRO A 177 4.85 -13.15 3.34
C PRO A 177 3.55 -12.84 4.11
N ALA A 178 3.63 -12.05 5.18
CA ALA A 178 2.47 -11.69 5.98
C ALA A 178 1.48 -10.83 5.19
N ASP A 179 1.96 -9.91 4.34
CA ASP A 179 1.12 -9.11 3.46
C ASP A 179 0.33 -9.98 2.47
N LEU A 180 1.00 -10.93 1.81
CA LEU A 180 0.36 -11.85 0.85
C LEU A 180 -0.71 -12.72 1.52
N ILE A 181 -0.43 -13.26 2.71
CA ILE A 181 -1.39 -14.06 3.47
C ILE A 181 -2.56 -13.20 3.94
N ARG A 182 -2.29 -12.02 4.51
CA ARG A 182 -3.32 -11.09 5.01
C ARG A 182 -4.29 -10.66 3.91
N ARG A 183 -3.78 -10.43 2.70
CA ARG A 183 -4.63 -10.08 1.54
C ARG A 183 -5.36 -11.30 0.94
N GLY A 184 -5.08 -12.50 1.42
CA GLY A 184 -5.61 -13.75 0.86
C GLY A 184 -5.05 -14.06 -0.53
N MET A 185 -3.82 -13.62 -0.81
CA MET A 185 -3.11 -13.95 -2.05
C MET A 185 -2.22 -15.18 -1.91
N ALA A 186 -2.02 -15.66 -0.68
CA ALA A 186 -1.27 -16.86 -0.37
C ALA A 186 -1.84 -17.55 0.88
N VAL A 187 -1.48 -18.83 1.05
CA VAL A 187 -1.72 -19.60 2.27
C VAL A 187 -0.39 -20.11 2.82
N PRO A 188 -0.21 -20.21 4.14
CA PRO A 188 0.97 -20.85 4.72
C PRO A 188 1.14 -22.28 4.20
N ASP A 189 2.33 -22.62 3.74
CA ASP A 189 2.69 -23.96 3.28
C ASP A 189 4.19 -24.21 3.55
N PRO A 190 4.53 -24.92 4.64
CA PRO A 190 5.91 -25.20 4.99
C PRO A 190 6.67 -26.06 3.97
N THR A 191 5.97 -26.68 3.01
CA THR A 191 6.60 -27.50 1.97
C THR A 191 7.08 -26.67 0.77
N GLU A 192 6.62 -25.42 0.66
CA GLU A 192 7.02 -24.49 -0.40
C GLU A 192 8.29 -23.70 -0.02
N PRO A 193 9.13 -23.27 -0.99
CA PRO A 193 10.44 -22.63 -0.73
C PRO A 193 10.39 -21.39 0.17
N HIS A 194 9.28 -20.66 0.17
CA HIS A 194 9.09 -19.43 0.93
C HIS A 194 8.10 -19.61 2.10
N GLY A 195 7.75 -20.86 2.45
CA GLY A 195 6.82 -21.17 3.53
C GLY A 195 5.37 -20.81 3.25
N LEU A 196 5.03 -20.53 1.98
CA LEU A 196 3.69 -20.18 1.53
C LEU A 196 3.45 -20.63 0.09
N LYS A 197 2.19 -20.90 -0.21
CA LYS A 197 1.68 -21.18 -1.55
C LYS A 197 0.84 -20.01 -2.06
N LEU A 198 1.19 -19.48 -3.23
CA LEU A 198 0.41 -18.42 -3.87
C LEU A 198 -0.92 -18.97 -4.41
N LEU A 199 -2.00 -18.18 -4.30
CA LEU A 199 -3.30 -18.51 -4.90
C LEU A 199 -3.39 -18.14 -6.39
N ILE A 200 -2.46 -17.31 -6.86
CA ILE A 200 -2.23 -17.01 -8.27
C ILE A 200 -0.77 -17.40 -8.52
N GLU A 201 -0.55 -18.52 -9.20
CA GLU A 201 0.80 -19.08 -9.40
C GLU A 201 1.70 -18.10 -10.16
N ASP A 202 1.20 -17.53 -11.26
CA ASP A 202 1.87 -16.48 -12.02
C ASP A 202 1.46 -15.09 -11.51
N TYR A 203 1.89 -14.74 -10.30
CA TYR A 203 1.77 -13.40 -9.75
C TYR A 203 3.16 -12.72 -9.69
N PRO A 204 3.58 -12.00 -10.74
CA PRO A 204 4.97 -11.56 -10.90
C PRO A 204 5.54 -10.78 -9.71
N TYR A 205 4.79 -9.81 -9.17
CA TYR A 205 5.23 -9.05 -7.99
C TYR A 205 5.50 -9.95 -6.77
N ALA A 206 4.63 -10.93 -6.53
CA ALA A 206 4.78 -11.82 -5.38
C ALA A 206 5.91 -12.83 -5.61
N THR A 207 5.94 -13.45 -6.78
CA THR A 207 6.97 -14.44 -7.14
C THR A 207 8.36 -13.83 -7.09
N ASP A 208 8.58 -12.68 -7.75
CA ASP A 208 9.88 -12.02 -7.75
C ASP A 208 10.21 -11.42 -6.39
N GLY A 209 9.20 -10.82 -5.74
CA GLY A 209 9.36 -10.22 -4.41
C GLY A 209 9.79 -11.23 -3.35
N LEU A 210 9.30 -12.47 -3.41
CA LEU A 210 9.66 -13.51 -2.45
C LEU A 210 11.12 -13.95 -2.59
N LEU A 211 11.66 -13.96 -3.80
CA LEU A 211 13.08 -14.21 -4.04
C LEU A 211 13.95 -13.14 -3.37
N ILE A 212 13.59 -11.87 -3.56
CA ILE A 212 14.30 -10.73 -2.95
C ILE A 212 14.15 -10.75 -1.42
N TRP A 213 12.94 -11.01 -0.92
CA TRP A 213 12.67 -11.12 0.51
C TRP A 213 13.53 -12.20 1.17
N SER A 214 13.56 -13.41 0.61
CA SER A 214 14.37 -14.51 1.15
C SER A 214 15.87 -14.21 1.11
N ALA A 215 16.36 -13.53 0.06
CA ALA A 215 17.75 -13.10 0.00
C ALA A 215 18.10 -12.09 1.10
N ILE A 216 17.23 -11.11 1.34
CA ILE A 216 17.39 -10.12 2.41
C ILE A 216 17.31 -10.77 3.79
N ASP A 217 16.32 -11.64 4.05
CA ASP A 217 16.21 -12.35 5.34
C ASP A 217 17.47 -13.15 5.65
N ASN A 218 17.97 -13.91 4.67
CA ASN A 218 19.17 -14.72 4.86
C ASN A 218 20.42 -13.85 5.14
N TRP A 219 20.57 -12.75 4.40
CA TRP A 219 21.66 -11.80 4.63
C TRP A 219 21.59 -11.17 6.02
N VAL A 220 20.44 -10.59 6.39
CA VAL A 220 20.22 -9.94 7.68
C VAL A 220 20.41 -10.93 8.83
N ARG A 221 19.87 -12.15 8.72
CA ARG A 221 20.03 -13.20 9.73
C ARG A 221 21.49 -13.58 9.94
N THR A 222 22.25 -13.74 8.85
CA THR A 222 23.68 -14.06 8.92
C THR A 222 24.47 -12.93 9.58
N TYR A 223 24.21 -11.68 9.18
CA TYR A 223 24.85 -10.50 9.74
C TYR A 223 24.54 -10.34 11.23
N VAL A 224 23.27 -10.39 11.62
CA VAL A 224 22.83 -10.20 13.01
C VAL A 224 23.39 -11.31 13.90
N ASN A 225 23.37 -12.57 13.47
CA ASN A 225 23.91 -13.69 14.24
C ASN A 225 25.43 -13.58 14.50
N HIS A 226 26.17 -12.88 13.65
CA HIS A 226 27.59 -12.62 13.87
C HIS A 226 27.83 -11.70 15.08
N PHE A 227 27.02 -10.65 15.24
CA PHE A 227 27.15 -9.67 16.33
C PHE A 227 26.34 -10.05 17.58
N TYR A 228 25.23 -10.76 17.42
CA TYR A 228 24.30 -11.15 18.47
C TYR A 228 24.02 -12.66 18.44
N PRO A 229 24.98 -13.52 18.85
CA PRO A 229 24.82 -14.98 18.83
C PRO A 229 23.77 -15.52 19.81
N ASN A 230 23.31 -14.71 20.76
CA ASN A 230 22.24 -15.08 21.69
C ASN A 230 21.41 -13.85 22.09
N SER A 231 20.19 -14.10 22.55
CA SER A 231 19.22 -13.04 22.89
C SER A 231 19.66 -12.12 24.04
N SER A 232 20.50 -12.60 24.96
CA SER A 232 20.95 -11.77 26.09
C SER A 232 21.78 -10.57 25.64
N LEU A 233 22.56 -10.71 24.55
CA LEU A 233 23.33 -9.60 24.00
C LEU A 233 22.43 -8.54 23.37
N ILE A 234 21.32 -8.94 22.75
CA ILE A 234 20.32 -8.02 22.20
C ILE A 234 19.67 -7.22 23.33
N CYS A 235 19.23 -7.90 24.40
CA CYS A 235 18.58 -7.25 25.53
C CYS A 235 19.49 -6.29 26.31
N ASN A 236 20.81 -6.54 26.30
CA ASN A 236 21.80 -5.74 27.03
C ASN A 236 22.39 -4.59 26.19
N ASP A 237 22.09 -4.52 24.89
CA ASP A 237 22.57 -3.47 24.01
C ASP A 237 21.79 -2.17 24.23
N ARG A 238 22.42 -1.22 24.92
CA ARG A 238 21.76 0.03 25.33
C ARG A 238 21.46 0.98 24.17
N GLU A 239 22.26 0.96 23.11
CA GLU A 239 21.98 1.78 21.92
C GLU A 239 20.77 1.19 21.18
N LEU A 240 20.75 -0.14 21.01
CA LEU A 240 19.65 -0.84 20.36
C LEU A 240 18.33 -0.77 21.15
N GLN A 241 18.36 -0.80 22.49
CA GLN A 241 17.15 -0.64 23.31
C GLN A 241 16.63 0.82 23.35
N ALA A 242 17.51 1.80 23.10
CA ALA A 242 17.12 3.20 23.06
C ALA A 242 16.57 3.62 21.68
N TRP A 243 17.00 2.93 20.62
CA TRP A 243 16.48 3.03 19.25
C TRP A 243 15.06 2.45 19.14
#